data_AF-A0A8S2XW80-F1
#
_entry.id   AF-A0A8S2XW80-F1
#
_cell.length_a   1.000
_cell.length_b   1.000
_cell.length_c   1.000
_cell.angle_alpha   90.00
_cell.angle_beta   90.00
_cell.angle_gamma   90.00
#
_symmetry.space_group_name_H-M   'P 1'
#
loop_
_entity.id
_entity.type
_entity.pdbx_description
1 polymer ?
#
loop_
_entity_poly.entity_id
_entity_poly.type
_entity_poly.pdbx_seq_one_letter_code
_entity_poly.pdbx_strand_id
1 'polypeptide(L)' 'VRLASDLLAQRIGITVAELMIKRKECTNDIDKQKLQMNFNERLKIFGHHMAQLNAIMTLRYFSDNEKPMVMTIDDS' A
#
# COMPACT_ATOMS: atom_id res chain seq x y z
N VAL A 1 0.83 -10.81 10.90
CA VAL A 1 1.96 -9.96 10.44
C VAL A 1 1.45 -8.55 10.12
N ARG A 2 2.31 -7.53 10.14
CA ARG A 2 2.03 -6.17 9.65
C ARG A 2 2.92 -5.91 8.43
N LEU A 3 2.41 -5.24 7.39
CA LEU A 3 3.25 -4.79 6.29
C LEU A 3 3.89 -3.44 6.65
N ALA A 4 5.18 -3.27 6.37
CA ALA A 4 5.85 -1.99 6.51
C ALA A 4 5.28 -0.96 5.51
N SER A 5 5.34 0.33 5.85
CA SER A 5 4.68 1.39 5.07
C SER A 5 5.30 1.60 3.68
N ASP A 6 6.60 1.42 3.58
CA ASP A 6 7.38 1.42 2.35
C ASP A 6 6.97 0.28 1.41
N LEU A 7 6.82 -0.93 1.96
CA LEU A 7 6.36 -2.11 1.22
C LEU A 7 4.93 -1.94 0.69
N LEU A 8 4.03 -1.36 1.51
CA LEU A 8 2.68 -1.00 1.07
C LEU A 8 2.71 0.06 -0.05
N ALA A 9 3.52 1.10 0.11
CA ALA A 9 3.64 2.15 -0.91
C ALA A 9 4.20 1.61 -2.23
N GLN A 10 5.19 0.72 -2.18
CA GLN A 10 5.75 0.04 -3.35
C GLN A 10 4.69 -0.77 -4.09
N ARG A 11 3.87 -1.55 -3.36
CA ARG A 11 2.87 -2.44 -3.98
C ARG A 11 1.60 -1.74 -4.43
N ILE A 12 1.17 -0.68 -3.75
CA ILE A 12 0.02 0.17 -4.19
C ILE A 12 0.48 1.17 -5.27
N GLY A 13 1.78 1.46 -5.33
CA GLY A 13 2.39 2.37 -6.30
C GLY A 13 2.14 3.86 -5.98
N ILE A 14 1.87 4.19 -4.72
CA ILE A 14 1.72 5.55 -4.23
C ILE A 14 1.95 5.60 -2.70
N THR A 15 2.66 6.61 -2.23
CA THR A 15 2.85 6.89 -0.80
C THR A 15 1.67 7.69 -0.23
N VAL A 16 1.51 7.66 1.10
CA VAL A 16 0.53 8.51 1.79
C VAL A 16 0.83 10.00 1.55
N ALA A 17 2.10 10.39 1.52
CA ALA A 17 2.52 11.78 1.28
C ALA A 17 2.08 12.25 -0.11
N GLU A 18 2.32 11.46 -1.16
CA GLU A 18 1.90 11.77 -2.53
C GLU A 18 0.38 11.84 -2.65
N LEU A 19 -0.35 10.92 -2.01
CA LEU A 19 -1.82 10.94 -2.00
C LEU A 19 -2.35 12.23 -1.36
N MET A 20 -1.73 12.68 -0.28
CA MET A 20 -2.09 13.93 0.41
C MET A 20 -1.77 15.17 -0.42
N ILE A 21 -0.65 15.18 -1.15
CA ILE A 21 -0.30 16.26 -2.09
C ILE A 21 -1.35 16.32 -3.22
N LYS A 22 -1.59 15.21 -3.90
CA LYS A 22 -2.59 15.14 -4.99
C LYS A 22 -3.98 15.57 -4.53
N ARG A 23 -4.37 15.21 -3.30
CA ARG A 23 -5.64 15.63 -2.72
C ARG A 23 -5.73 17.14 -2.50
N LYS A 24 -4.62 17.79 -2.12
CA LYS A 24 -4.56 19.26 -1.96
C LYS A 24 -4.62 19.99 -3.30
N GLU A 25 -4.14 19.38 -4.37
CA GLU A 25 -4.15 19.93 -5.73
C GLU A 25 -5.53 19.82 -6.40
N CYS A 26 -6.43 18.95 -5.91
CA CYS A 26 -7.79 18.85 -6.41
C CYS A 26 -8.60 20.13 -6.13
N THR A 27 -9.08 20.78 -7.18
CA THR A 27 -9.76 22.08 -7.08
C THR A 27 -11.28 21.97 -6.99
N ASN A 28 -11.84 20.86 -7.45
CA ASN A 28 -13.27 20.63 -7.54
C ASN A 28 -13.61 19.16 -7.19
N ASP A 29 -14.91 18.85 -7.12
CA ASP A 29 -15.36 17.52 -6.71
C ASP A 29 -15.13 16.44 -7.77
N ILE A 30 -15.05 16.81 -9.05
CA ILE A 30 -14.71 15.89 -10.14
C ILE A 30 -13.28 15.40 -9.98
N ASP A 31 -12.33 16.29 -9.67
CA ASP A 31 -10.93 15.95 -9.45
C ASP A 31 -10.78 15.01 -8.24
N LYS A 32 -11.51 15.30 -7.14
CA LYS A 32 -11.52 14.44 -5.96
C LYS A 32 -12.06 13.04 -6.28
N GLN A 33 -13.14 12.96 -7.06
CA GLN A 33 -13.71 11.67 -7.49
C GLN A 33 -12.73 10.90 -8.38
N LYS A 34 -12.06 11.56 -9.33
CA LYS A 34 -11.03 10.94 -10.18
C LYS A 34 -9.87 10.40 -9.34
N LEU A 35 -9.38 11.19 -8.38
CA LEU A 35 -8.31 10.77 -7.47
C LEU A 35 -8.73 9.55 -6.64
N GLN A 36 -9.95 9.58 -6.09
CA GLN A 36 -10.50 8.45 -5.32
C GLN A 36 -10.65 7.20 -6.19
N MET A 37 -11.18 7.33 -7.41
CA MET A 37 -11.33 6.21 -8.34
C MET A 37 -9.98 5.59 -8.69
N ASN A 38 -8.98 6.41 -9.01
CA ASN A 38 -7.61 5.92 -9.29
C ASN A 38 -7.00 5.19 -8.09
N PHE A 39 -7.18 5.74 -6.88
CA PHE A 39 -6.67 5.10 -5.67
C PHE A 39 -7.40 3.78 -5.37
N ASN A 40 -8.71 3.73 -5.57
CA ASN A 40 -9.50 2.50 -5.41
C ASN A 40 -9.10 1.42 -6.41
N GLU A 41 -8.81 1.77 -7.66
CA GLU A 41 -8.30 0.83 -8.66
C GLU A 41 -6.96 0.23 -8.22
N ARG A 42 -6.03 1.05 -7.72
CA ARG A 42 -4.76 0.59 -7.17
C ARG A 42 -4.96 -0.35 -5.98
N LEU A 43 -5.88 -0.02 -5.07
CA LEU A 43 -6.23 -0.88 -3.93
C LEU A 43 -6.83 -2.22 -4.39
N LYS A 44 -7.63 -2.23 -5.45
CA LYS A 44 -8.21 -3.44 -6.01
C LYS A 44 -7.14 -4.34 -6.61
N ILE A 45 -6.21 -3.78 -7.39
CA ILE A 45 -5.06 -4.50 -7.95
C ILE A 45 -4.19 -5.07 -6.82
N PHE A 46 -3.86 -4.23 -5.83
CA PHE A 46 -3.13 -4.65 -4.64
C PHE A 46 -3.80 -5.81 -3.91
N GLY A 47 -5.12 -5.71 -3.66
CA GLY A 47 -5.89 -6.77 -3.01
C GLY A 47 -5.89 -8.07 -3.80
N HIS A 48 -5.98 -7.99 -5.14
CA HIS A 48 -5.90 -9.16 -6.01
C HIS A 48 -4.51 -9.84 -5.94
N HIS A 49 -3.42 -9.06 -6.03
CA HIS A 49 -2.07 -9.59 -5.93
C HIS A 49 -1.82 -10.22 -4.55
N MET A 50 -2.29 -9.58 -3.47
CA MET A 50 -2.14 -10.12 -2.12
C MET A 50 -2.94 -11.42 -1.91
N ALA A 51 -4.11 -11.56 -2.54
CA ALA A 51 -4.89 -12.79 -2.47
C ALA A 51 -4.22 -13.96 -3.20
N GLN A 52 -3.38 -13.68 -4.18
CA GLN A 52 -2.63 -14.67 -4.97
C GLN A 52 -1.16 -14.79 -4.54
N LEU A 53 -0.78 -14.16 -3.43
CA LEU A 53 0.62 -14.07 -3.05
C LEU A 53 1.17 -15.45 -2.65
N ASN A 54 2.09 -15.96 -3.47
CA ASN A 54 2.92 -17.13 -3.16
C ASN A 54 4.39 -16.71 -3.25
N ALA A 55 4.96 -16.30 -2.11
CA ALA A 55 6.27 -15.66 -2.05
C ALA A 55 6.98 -15.95 -0.72
N ILE A 56 8.30 -15.82 -0.71
CA ILE A 56 9.10 -15.90 0.51
C ILE A 56 9.11 -14.53 1.19
N MET A 57 8.83 -14.47 2.48
CA MET A 57 8.78 -13.21 3.24
C MET A 57 9.81 -13.18 4.35
N THR A 58 10.53 -12.07 4.46
CA THR A 58 11.38 -11.80 5.63
C THR A 58 10.56 -11.06 6.68
N LEU A 59 10.43 -11.65 7.87
CA LEU A 59 9.72 -11.08 8.99
C LEU A 59 10.69 -10.60 10.05
N ARG A 60 10.45 -9.42 10.62
CA ARG A 60 11.13 -8.94 11.83
C ARG A 60 10.14 -8.95 13.00
N TYR A 61 10.53 -9.65 14.06
CA TYR A 61 9.81 -9.60 15.34
C TYR A 61 10.43 -8.51 16.21
N PHE A 62 9.59 -7.61 16.71
CA PHE A 62 10.01 -6.59 17.68
C PHE A 62 9.37 -6.94 19.02
N SER A 63 10.13 -6.86 20.10
CA SER A 63 9.69 -7.24 21.45
C SER A 63 8.53 -6.39 21.98
N ASP A 64 8.29 -5.23 21.38
CA ASP A 64 7.23 -4.27 21.69
C ASP A 64 5.97 -4.42 20.84
N ASN A 65 5.97 -5.31 19.83
CA ASN A 65 4.86 -5.48 18.89
C ASN A 65 4.21 -6.85 19.01
N GLU A 66 2.89 -6.88 19.18
CA GLU A 66 2.11 -8.13 19.19
C GLU A 66 2.15 -8.90 17.86
N LYS A 67 2.53 -8.24 16.76
CA LYS A 67 2.55 -8.84 15.42
C LYS A 67 3.88 -8.54 14.71
N PRO A 68 4.59 -9.56 14.19
CA PRO A 68 5.82 -9.35 13.41
C PRO A 68 5.56 -8.51 12.16
N MET A 69 6.55 -7.72 11.76
CA MET A 69 6.52 -6.86 10.59
C MET A 69 7.17 -7.55 9.39
N VAL A 70 6.52 -7.51 8.23
CA VAL A 70 7.08 -7.93 6.96
C VAL A 70 8.06 -6.85 6.49
N MET A 71 9.31 -7.24 6.30
CA MET A 71 10.38 -6.36 5.85
C MET A 71 10.56 -6.46 4.33
N THR A 72 10.52 -7.68 3.80
CA THR A 72 10.65 -7.95 2.36
C THR A 72 9.71 -9.07 1.95
N ILE A 73 9.30 -9.05 0.68
CA ILE A 73 8.55 -10.13 0.04
C ILE A 73 9.27 -10.37 -1.29
N ASP A 74 9.81 -11.57 -1.46
CA ASP A 74 10.54 -12.01 -2.64
C ASP A 74 9.59 -12.82 -3.54
N ASP A 75 9.03 -12.13 -4.55
CA ASP A 75 8.12 -12.70 -5.54
C ASP A 75 8.99 -13.24 -6.68
N SER A 76 9.39 -14.51 -6.60
CA SER A 76 10.17 -15.22 -7.64
C SER A 76 9.40 -15.38 -8.95
#